data_AF-A0A5M8EU75-F1
#
_entry.id   AF-A0A5M8EU75-F1
#
_cell.length_a   1.000
_cell.length_b   1.000
_cell.length_c   1.000
_cell.angle_alpha   90.00
_cell.angle_beta   90.00
_cell.angle_gamma   90.00
#
_symmetry.space_group_name_H-M   'P 1'
#
loop_
_entity.id
_entity.type
_entity.pdbx_description
1 polymer ?
#
loop_
_entity_poly.entity_id
_entity_poly.type
_entity_poly.pdbx_seq_one_letter_code
_entity_poly.pdbx_strand_id
1 'polypeptide(L)'
;MEMLYITLISIAGLAIGAWGVLGGILYRKPFLLYFIGFFLALIGGYIAYGLELGSQNSLLVSLFTHLKLASAFVSYTIAAAGGSLIASGIVLKAQHLAKRDNLRAKQAVNLILENIKIIQSNAQELIENPAHLSVEEQQERLKSLRLRFCRQQLALNQAVERLEQLGDL
;
A
#
# COMPACT_ATOMS: atom_id res chain seq x y z
N MET A 1 -16.11 6.57 -43.11
CA MET A 1 -16.80 6.93 -41.84
C MET A 1 -16.32 6.06 -40.70
N GLU A 2 -16.42 4.73 -40.78
CA GLU A 2 -15.98 3.80 -39.71
C GLU A 2 -14.52 3.99 -39.26
N MET A 3 -13.58 4.12 -40.21
CA MET A 3 -12.16 4.33 -39.86
C MET A 3 -11.92 5.58 -39.02
N LEU A 4 -12.69 6.65 -39.25
CA LEU A 4 -12.56 7.93 -38.56
C LEU A 4 -13.07 7.83 -37.11
N TYR A 5 -14.19 7.13 -36.90
CA TYR A 5 -14.71 6.82 -35.56
C TYR A 5 -13.73 5.95 -34.77
N ILE A 6 -13.12 4.95 -35.39
CA ILE A 6 -12.12 4.08 -34.74
C ILE A 6 -10.90 4.90 -34.30
N THR A 7 -10.39 5.79 -35.15
CA THR A 7 -9.28 6.68 -34.76
C THR A 7 -9.66 7.64 -33.64
N LEU A 8 -10.88 8.21 -33.66
CA LEU A 8 -11.34 9.14 -32.62
C LEU A 8 -11.48 8.43 -31.27
N ILE A 9 -12.02 7.22 -31.26
CA ILE A 9 -12.14 6.36 -30.06
C ILE A 9 -10.75 5.99 -29.54
N SER A 10 -9.81 5.67 -30.42
CA SER A 10 -8.44 5.31 -30.05
C SER A 10 -7.69 6.48 -29.40
N ILE A 11 -7.80 7.69 -29.97
CA ILE A 11 -7.19 8.91 -29.43
C ILE A 11 -7.84 9.30 -28.10
N ALA A 12 -9.16 9.25 -28.02
CA ALA A 12 -9.88 9.50 -26.77
C ALA A 12 -9.50 8.49 -25.68
N GLY A 13 -9.38 7.20 -26.03
CA GLY A 13 -8.92 6.16 -25.11
C GLY A 13 -7.50 6.39 -24.58
N LEU A 14 -6.58 6.79 -25.46
CA LEU A 14 -5.21 7.14 -25.06
C LEU A 14 -5.16 8.39 -24.17
N ALA A 15 -5.93 9.44 -24.50
CA ALA A 15 -6.00 10.67 -23.72
C ALA A 15 -6.63 10.43 -22.32
N ILE A 16 -7.73 9.67 -22.24
CA ILE A 16 -8.38 9.31 -20.98
C ILE A 16 -7.47 8.38 -20.16
N GLY A 17 -6.79 7.43 -20.81
CA GLY A 17 -5.82 6.56 -20.16
C GLY A 17 -4.66 7.34 -19.55
N ALA A 18 -4.05 8.25 -20.32
CA ALA A 18 -2.98 9.12 -19.86
C ALA A 18 -3.46 10.04 -18.71
N TRP A 19 -4.67 10.61 -18.82
CA TRP A 19 -5.25 11.45 -17.78
C TRP A 19 -5.59 10.66 -16.51
N GLY A 20 -6.06 9.42 -16.62
CA GLY A 20 -6.34 8.56 -15.48
C GLY A 20 -5.07 8.13 -14.72
N VAL A 21 -3.97 7.94 -15.44
CA VAL A 21 -2.63 7.70 -14.88
C VAL A 21 -2.10 8.96 -14.19
N LEU A 22 -2.14 10.12 -14.87
CA LEU A 22 -1.62 11.39 -14.37
C LEU A 22 -2.46 11.99 -13.23
N GLY A 23 -3.78 11.77 -13.24
CA GLY A 23 -4.72 12.25 -12.22
C GLY A 23 -4.62 11.53 -10.87
N GLY A 24 -3.69 10.57 -10.72
CA GLY A 24 -3.43 9.87 -9.46
C GLY A 24 -4.53 8.90 -9.00
N ILE A 25 -5.66 8.82 -9.71
CA ILE A 25 -6.77 7.91 -9.38
C ILE A 25 -6.30 6.45 -9.49
N LEU A 26 -5.50 6.13 -10.51
CA LEU A 26 -4.91 4.80 -10.69
C LEU A 26 -4.02 4.42 -9.51
N TYR A 27 -3.13 5.33 -9.10
CA TYR A 27 -2.21 5.15 -7.98
C TYR A 27 -2.91 5.08 -6.63
N ARG A 28 -4.16 5.52 -6.48
CA ARG A 28 -4.87 5.33 -5.21
C ARG A 28 -5.39 3.91 -5.01
N LYS A 29 -5.39 3.06 -6.06
CA LYS A 29 -5.96 1.71 -6.01
C LYS A 29 -4.95 0.68 -6.52
N PRO A 30 -4.13 0.06 -5.64
CA PRO A 30 -3.11 -0.90 -6.06
C PRO A 30 -3.67 -2.11 -6.82
N PHE A 31 -4.90 -2.54 -6.50
CA PHE A 31 -5.58 -3.62 -7.22
C PHE A 31 -5.89 -3.25 -8.68
N LEU A 32 -6.22 -1.99 -8.94
CA LEU A 32 -6.55 -1.50 -10.27
C LEU A 32 -5.29 -1.47 -11.16
N LEU A 33 -4.15 -1.05 -10.61
CA LEU A 33 -2.84 -1.11 -11.26
C LEU A 33 -2.44 -2.53 -11.64
N TYR A 34 -2.58 -3.47 -10.71
CA TYR A 34 -2.32 -4.89 -10.95
C TYR A 34 -3.20 -5.43 -12.08
N PHE A 35 -4.51 -5.14 -12.02
CA PHE A 35 -5.48 -5.60 -13.02
C PHE A 35 -5.17 -5.00 -14.40
N ILE A 36 -4.92 -3.70 -14.50
CA ILE A 36 -4.58 -3.05 -15.77
C ILE A 36 -3.28 -3.62 -16.33
N GLY A 37 -2.24 -3.81 -15.52
CA GLY A 37 -0.98 -4.42 -15.96
C GLY A 37 -1.17 -5.85 -16.46
N PHE A 38 -2.01 -6.64 -15.79
CA PHE A 38 -2.34 -8.01 -16.21
C PHE A 38 -3.11 -8.05 -17.54
N PHE A 39 -4.14 -7.22 -17.70
CA PHE A 39 -4.90 -7.13 -18.95
C PHE A 39 -4.06 -6.57 -20.09
N LEU A 40 -3.20 -5.58 -19.81
CA LEU A 40 -2.25 -5.06 -20.79
C LEU A 40 -1.32 -6.18 -21.27
N ALA A 41 -0.75 -6.96 -20.35
CA ALA A 41 0.10 -8.10 -20.70
C ALA A 41 -0.64 -9.17 -21.54
N LEU A 42 -1.89 -9.50 -21.20
CA LEU A 42 -2.70 -10.46 -21.96
C LEU A 42 -3.05 -9.97 -23.37
N ILE A 43 -3.59 -8.75 -23.48
CA ILE A 43 -3.99 -8.16 -24.77
C ILE A 43 -2.75 -7.94 -25.63
N GLY A 44 -1.68 -7.45 -25.05
CA GLY A 44 -0.43 -7.21 -25.75
C GLY A 44 0.27 -8.46 -26.23
N GLY A 45 0.27 -9.52 -25.41
CA GLY A 45 0.76 -10.83 -25.81
C GLY A 45 -0.04 -11.41 -26.97
N TYR A 46 -1.37 -11.26 -26.94
CA TYR A 46 -2.24 -11.68 -28.04
C TYR A 46 -1.97 -10.90 -29.33
N ILE A 47 -1.80 -9.58 -29.25
CA ILE A 47 -1.45 -8.74 -30.41
C ILE A 47 -0.07 -9.12 -30.97
N ALA A 48 0.93 -9.30 -30.10
CA ALA A 48 2.26 -9.72 -30.51
C ALA A 48 2.24 -11.08 -31.22
N TYR A 49 1.47 -12.03 -30.69
CA TYR A 49 1.25 -13.35 -31.31
C TYR A 49 0.57 -13.25 -32.68
N GLY A 50 -0.46 -12.40 -32.81
CA GLY A 50 -1.11 -12.14 -34.10
C GLY A 50 -0.17 -11.52 -35.15
N LEU A 51 0.68 -10.57 -34.74
CA LEU A 51 1.71 -9.98 -35.59
C LEU A 51 2.77 -11.01 -35.99
N GLU A 52 3.12 -11.93 -35.09
CA GLU A 52 4.08 -13.00 -35.35
C GLU A 52 3.52 -14.03 -36.35
N LEU A 53 2.26 -14.47 -36.18
CA LEU A 53 1.55 -15.29 -37.18
C LEU A 53 1.45 -14.60 -38.54
N GLY A 54 1.13 -13.30 -38.55
CA GLY A 54 1.10 -12.50 -39.78
C GLY A 54 2.47 -12.41 -40.46
N SER A 55 3.56 -12.40 -39.69
CA SER A 55 4.92 -12.40 -40.21
C SER A 55 5.37 -13.72 -40.85
N GLN A 56 4.60 -14.80 -40.66
CA GLN A 56 4.83 -16.10 -41.29
C GLN A 56 4.07 -16.26 -42.61
N ASN A 57 3.13 -15.35 -42.92
CA ASN A 57 2.33 -15.40 -44.14
C ASN A 57 2.95 -14.53 -45.25
N SER A 58 3.30 -15.16 -46.37
CA SER A 58 4.04 -14.53 -47.48
C SER A 58 3.31 -13.35 -48.13
N LEU A 59 1.98 -13.32 -48.11
CA LEU A 59 1.16 -12.20 -48.62
C LEU A 59 1.14 -10.98 -47.68
N LEU A 60 1.23 -11.21 -46.37
CA LEU A 60 1.21 -10.13 -45.38
C LEU A 60 2.60 -9.52 -45.19
N VAL A 61 3.65 -10.33 -45.27
CA VAL A 61 5.05 -9.86 -45.21
C VAL A 61 5.41 -9.00 -46.42
N SER A 62 4.85 -9.29 -47.60
CA SER A 62 5.08 -8.47 -48.80
C SER A 62 4.40 -7.10 -48.72
N LEU A 63 3.30 -6.97 -47.98
CA LEU A 63 2.61 -5.70 -47.71
C LEU A 63 3.19 -4.95 -46.49
N PHE A 64 3.68 -5.68 -45.48
CA PHE A 64 4.22 -5.12 -44.24
C PHE A 64 5.54 -5.82 -43.85
N THR A 65 6.64 -5.34 -44.42
CA THR A 65 8.00 -5.92 -44.31
C THR A 65 8.58 -5.99 -42.90
N HIS A 66 8.05 -5.21 -41.94
CA HIS A 66 8.60 -5.10 -40.57
C HIS A 66 7.71 -5.73 -39.49
N LEU A 67 6.75 -6.58 -39.86
CA LEU A 67 5.82 -7.26 -38.93
C LEU A 67 6.53 -7.99 -37.77
N LYS A 68 7.65 -8.68 -38.05
CA LYS A 68 8.42 -9.41 -37.03
C LYS A 68 9.10 -8.48 -36.02
N LEU A 69 9.64 -7.35 -36.50
CA LEU A 69 10.26 -6.34 -35.65
C LEU A 69 9.18 -5.64 -34.79
N ALA A 70 8.04 -5.30 -35.38
CA ALA A 70 6.90 -4.72 -34.68
C ALA A 70 6.36 -5.65 -33.58
N SER A 71 6.23 -6.96 -33.86
CA SER A 71 5.84 -7.95 -32.85
C SER A 71 6.80 -7.97 -31.66
N ALA A 72 8.11 -8.02 -31.91
CA ALA A 72 9.13 -8.03 -30.86
C ALA A 72 9.09 -6.75 -30.00
N PHE A 73 8.95 -5.58 -30.62
CA PHE A 73 8.83 -4.31 -29.91
C PHE A 73 7.57 -4.24 -29.05
N VAL A 74 6.42 -4.64 -29.61
CA VAL A 74 5.14 -4.66 -28.90
C VAL A 74 5.20 -5.62 -27.72
N SER A 75 5.73 -6.83 -27.93
CA SER A 75 5.91 -7.84 -26.88
C SER A 75 6.77 -7.33 -25.72
N TYR A 76 7.97 -6.80 -26.01
CA TYR A 76 8.87 -6.28 -24.98
C TYR A 76 8.28 -5.07 -24.24
N THR A 77 7.71 -4.12 -24.97
CA THR A 77 7.16 -2.89 -24.39
C THR A 77 5.97 -3.19 -23.48
N ILE A 78 5.10 -4.12 -23.89
CA ILE A 78 3.93 -4.50 -23.10
C ILE A 78 4.35 -5.35 -21.90
N ALA A 79 5.31 -6.26 -22.04
CA ALA A 79 5.87 -6.98 -20.89
C ALA A 79 6.48 -6.02 -19.86
N ALA A 80 7.27 -5.04 -20.31
CA ALA A 80 7.88 -4.04 -19.45
C ALA A 80 6.84 -3.13 -18.78
N ALA A 81 5.88 -2.60 -19.54
CA ALA A 81 4.83 -1.72 -19.03
C ALA A 81 3.88 -2.47 -18.07
N GLY A 82 3.40 -3.65 -18.48
CA GLY A 82 2.52 -4.50 -17.67
C GLY A 82 3.21 -4.95 -16.39
N GLY A 83 4.44 -5.44 -16.48
CA GLY A 83 5.25 -5.83 -15.32
C GLY A 83 5.50 -4.67 -14.35
N SER A 84 5.81 -3.47 -14.87
CA SER A 84 6.01 -2.27 -14.06
C SER A 84 4.75 -1.84 -13.33
N LEU A 85 3.58 -1.93 -13.96
CA LEU A 85 2.29 -1.61 -13.33
C LEU A 85 1.94 -2.61 -12.23
N ILE A 86 2.18 -3.90 -12.46
CA ILE A 86 1.99 -4.97 -11.47
C ILE A 86 2.91 -4.73 -10.26
N ALA A 87 4.21 -4.53 -10.50
CA ALA A 87 5.19 -4.27 -9.44
C ALA A 87 4.84 -3.02 -8.64
N SER A 88 4.46 -1.93 -9.32
CA SER A 88 4.00 -0.69 -8.69
C SER A 88 2.77 -0.93 -7.80
N GLY A 89 1.79 -1.73 -8.26
CA GLY A 89 0.62 -2.10 -7.46
C GLY A 89 0.98 -2.88 -6.19
N ILE A 90 1.93 -3.82 -6.28
CA ILE A 90 2.41 -4.60 -5.12
C ILE A 90 3.13 -3.69 -4.12
N VAL A 91 4.08 -2.88 -4.61
CA VAL A 91 4.84 -1.93 -3.78
C VAL A 91 3.90 -0.96 -3.09
N LEU A 92 2.92 -0.40 -3.80
CA LEU A 92 1.96 0.51 -3.18
C LEU A 92 1.12 -0.18 -2.10
N LYS A 93 0.68 -1.42 -2.34
CA LYS A 93 -0.05 -2.18 -1.32
C LYS A 93 0.82 -2.40 -0.08
N ALA A 94 2.10 -2.74 -0.26
CA ALA A 94 3.05 -2.89 0.84
C ALA A 94 3.23 -1.57 1.61
N GLN A 95 3.42 -0.44 0.91
CA GLN A 95 3.53 0.88 1.52
C GLN A 95 2.27 1.28 2.30
N HIS A 96 1.08 1.01 1.76
CA HIS A 96 -0.18 1.28 2.46
C HIS A 96 -0.33 0.44 3.73
N LEU A 97 0.06 -0.84 3.70
CA LEU A 97 0.05 -1.71 4.87
C LEU A 97 1.05 -1.23 5.92
N ALA A 98 2.30 -0.95 5.52
CA ALA A 98 3.34 -0.43 6.40
C ALA A 98 2.91 0.88 7.07
N LYS A 99 2.35 1.83 6.32
CA LYS A 99 1.83 3.09 6.86
C LYS A 99 0.70 2.87 7.86
N ARG A 100 -0.23 1.97 7.57
CA ARG A 100 -1.35 1.64 8.46
C ARG A 100 -0.84 1.01 9.76
N ASP A 101 0.13 0.11 9.67
CA ASP A 101 0.66 -0.60 10.82
C ASP A 101 1.50 0.34 11.71
N ASN A 102 2.27 1.26 11.12
CA ASN A 102 2.96 2.34 11.83
C ASN A 102 1.96 3.26 12.58
N LEU A 103 0.86 3.67 11.92
CA LEU A 103 -0.20 4.46 12.58
C LEU A 103 -0.83 3.72 13.76
N ARG A 104 -1.11 2.42 13.62
CA ARG A 104 -1.64 1.59 14.71
C ARG A 104 -0.65 1.46 15.86
N ALA A 105 0.64 1.28 15.57
CA ALA A 105 1.68 1.24 16.59
C ALA A 105 1.76 2.58 17.36
N LYS A 106 1.73 3.72 16.66
CA LYS A 106 1.66 5.06 17.28
C LYS A 106 0.45 5.20 18.19
N GLN A 107 -0.72 4.76 17.75
CA GLN A 107 -1.94 4.80 18.58
C GLN A 107 -1.81 3.94 19.84
N ALA A 108 -1.21 2.75 19.74
CA ALA A 108 -0.97 1.88 20.90
C ALA A 108 -0.03 2.53 21.93
N VAL A 109 1.07 3.15 21.47
CA VAL A 109 1.98 3.91 22.34
C VAL A 109 1.24 5.04 23.06
N ASN A 110 0.45 5.83 22.32
CA ASN A 110 -0.32 6.93 22.92
C ASN A 110 -1.31 6.45 23.98
N LEU A 111 -2.01 5.33 23.75
CA LEU A 111 -2.94 4.74 24.71
C LEU A 111 -2.21 4.27 25.98
N ILE A 112 -1.04 3.64 25.85
CA ILE A 112 -0.22 3.23 27.00
C ILE A 112 0.23 4.46 27.81
N LEU A 113 0.69 5.53 27.14
CA LEU A 113 1.07 6.77 27.80
C LEU A 113 -0.11 7.42 28.55
N GLU A 114 -1.31 7.37 27.98
CA GLU A 114 -2.53 7.85 28.64
C GLU A 114 -2.85 7.02 29.89
N ASN A 115 -2.77 5.69 29.80
CA ASN A 115 -2.93 4.81 30.96
C ASN A 115 -1.91 5.11 32.07
N ILE A 116 -0.65 5.39 31.71
CA ILE A 116 0.39 5.77 32.67
C ILE A 116 0.02 7.09 33.36
N LYS A 117 -0.47 8.10 32.62
CA LYS A 117 -0.93 9.36 33.20
C LYS A 117 -2.09 9.16 34.17
N ILE A 118 -3.05 8.29 33.83
CA ILE A 118 -4.15 7.95 34.74
C ILE A 118 -3.62 7.28 36.02
N ILE A 119 -2.67 6.35 35.91
CA ILE A 119 -2.06 5.72 37.09
C ILE A 119 -1.33 6.74 37.96
N GLN A 120 -0.60 7.68 37.36
CA GLN A 120 0.09 8.75 38.08
C GLN A 120 -0.91 9.68 38.78
N SER A 121 -1.98 10.09 38.10
CA SER A 121 -3.06 10.90 38.68
C SER A 121 -3.70 10.21 39.87
N ASN A 122 -4.03 8.91 39.76
CA ASN A 122 -4.62 8.14 40.84
C ASN A 122 -3.66 7.98 42.03
N ALA A 123 -2.35 7.85 41.77
CA ALA A 123 -1.34 7.79 42.81
C ALA A 123 -1.23 9.13 43.55
N GLN A 124 -1.29 10.24 42.81
CA GLN A 124 -1.24 11.58 43.36
C GLN A 124 -2.48 11.91 44.21
N GLU A 125 -3.67 11.55 43.73
CA GLU A 125 -4.93 11.68 44.50
C GLU A 125 -4.86 10.89 45.82
N LEU A 126 -4.23 9.70 45.81
CA LEU A 126 -4.03 8.90 47.03
C LEU A 126 -3.11 9.58 48.06
N ILE A 127 -2.14 10.37 47.59
CA ILE A 127 -1.20 11.12 48.43
C ILE A 127 -1.88 12.38 48.98
N GLU A 128 -2.66 13.07 48.15
CA GLU A 128 -3.31 14.34 48.48
C GLU A 128 -4.54 14.16 49.40
N ASN A 129 -5.24 13.02 49.33
CA ASN A 129 -6.42 12.72 50.15
C ASN A 129 -6.23 11.49 51.07
N PRO A 130 -5.37 11.56 52.09
CA PRO A 130 -5.08 10.42 52.95
C PRO A 130 -6.21 10.08 53.94
N ALA A 131 -7.17 11.00 54.14
CA ALA A 131 -8.17 10.91 55.21
C ALA A 131 -9.30 9.89 54.98
N HIS A 132 -9.42 9.30 53.79
CA HIS A 132 -10.57 8.46 53.40
C HIS A 132 -10.32 6.95 53.45
N LEU A 133 -9.09 6.51 53.71
CA LEU A 133 -8.70 5.10 53.63
C LEU A 133 -7.88 4.72 54.87
N SER A 134 -8.03 3.47 55.32
CA SER A 134 -7.11 2.92 56.32
C SER A 134 -5.69 2.80 55.77
N VAL A 135 -4.69 2.82 56.65
CA VAL A 135 -3.27 2.72 56.28
C VAL A 135 -2.99 1.42 55.50
N GLU A 136 -3.66 0.32 55.85
CA GLU A 136 -3.54 -0.97 55.16
C GLU A 136 -4.11 -0.91 53.73
N GLU A 137 -5.30 -0.33 53.54
CA GLU A 137 -5.91 -0.16 52.22
C GLU A 137 -5.11 0.78 51.31
N GLN A 138 -4.49 1.82 51.88
CA GLN A 138 -3.58 2.70 51.14
C GLN A 138 -2.34 1.95 50.65
N GLN A 139 -1.72 1.15 51.50
CA GLN A 139 -0.55 0.35 51.13
C GLN A 139 -0.89 -0.66 50.04
N GLU A 140 -2.04 -1.32 50.13
CA GLU A 140 -2.49 -2.28 49.13
C GLU A 140 -2.79 -1.60 47.78
N ARG A 141 -3.48 -0.44 47.80
CA ARG A 141 -3.71 0.35 46.59
C ARG A 141 -2.42 0.85 45.95
N LEU A 142 -1.47 1.37 46.72
CA LEU A 142 -0.15 1.79 46.22
C LEU A 142 0.62 0.63 45.60
N LYS A 143 0.61 -0.54 46.22
CA LYS A 143 1.24 -1.76 45.68
C LYS A 143 0.59 -2.15 44.35
N SER A 144 -0.74 -2.08 44.25
CA SER A 144 -1.47 -2.37 43.01
C SER A 144 -1.15 -1.37 41.89
N LEU A 145 -1.09 -0.07 42.20
CA LEU A 145 -0.76 0.99 41.24
C LEU A 145 0.69 0.83 40.74
N ARG A 146 1.63 0.50 41.63
CA ARG A 146 3.02 0.23 41.27
C ARG A 146 3.15 -0.97 40.34
N LEU A 147 2.42 -2.06 40.59
CA LEU A 147 2.39 -3.22 39.71
C LEU A 147 1.82 -2.88 38.32
N ARG A 148 0.72 -2.11 38.28
CA ARG A 148 0.11 -1.64 37.02
C ARG A 148 1.07 -0.73 36.25
N PHE A 149 1.74 0.19 36.94
CA PHE A 149 2.75 1.08 36.36
C PHE A 149 3.89 0.28 35.74
N CYS A 150 4.49 -0.68 36.47
CA CYS A 150 5.56 -1.53 35.93
C CYS A 150 5.11 -2.32 34.69
N ARG A 151 3.89 -2.87 34.67
CA ARG A 151 3.35 -3.55 33.50
C ARG A 151 3.20 -2.61 32.30
N GLN A 152 2.67 -1.41 32.52
CA GLN A 152 2.53 -0.41 31.45
C GLN A 152 3.88 0.10 30.96
N GLN A 153 4.88 0.23 31.83
CA GLN A 153 6.25 0.61 31.46
C GLN A 153 6.89 -0.47 30.56
N LEU A 154 6.75 -1.75 30.91
CA LEU A 154 7.23 -2.86 30.07
C LEU A 154 6.51 -2.88 28.72
N ALA A 155 5.19 -2.71 28.72
CA ALA A 155 4.39 -2.63 27.50
C ALA A 155 4.79 -1.42 26.63
N LEU A 156 5.11 -0.29 27.25
CA LEU A 156 5.60 0.91 26.55
C LEU A 156 6.93 0.64 25.86
N ASN A 157 7.90 0.05 26.57
CA ASN A 157 9.21 -0.26 26.00
C ASN A 157 9.07 -1.20 24.80
N GLN A 158 8.25 -2.25 24.91
CA GLN A 158 7.97 -3.17 23.79
C GLN A 158 7.25 -2.48 22.63
N ALA A 159 6.33 -1.55 22.92
CA ALA A 159 5.59 -0.82 21.90
C ALA A 159 6.47 0.19 21.16
N VAL A 160 7.40 0.85 21.87
CA VAL A 160 8.40 1.76 21.29
C VAL A 160 9.40 0.98 20.43
N GLU A 161 9.94 -0.13 20.91
CA GLU A 161 10.87 -0.98 20.15
C GLU A 161 10.22 -1.47 18.84
N ARG A 162 8.95 -1.90 18.88
CA ARG A 162 8.21 -2.26 17.67
C ARG A 162 8.00 -1.09 16.72
N LEU A 163 7.87 0.13 17.25
CA LEU A 163 7.68 1.33 16.45
C LEU A 163 8.98 1.76 15.77
N GLU A 164 10.11 1.64 16.46
CA GLU A 164 11.46 1.86 15.91
C GLU A 164 11.75 0.88 14.77
N GLN A 165 11.45 -0.41 14.98
CA GLN A 165 11.57 -1.44 13.93
C GLN A 165 10.72 -1.15 12.68
N LEU A 166 9.59 -0.44 12.83
CA LEU A 166 8.72 -0.01 11.73
C LEU A 166 9.12 1.36 11.14
N GLY A 167 9.98 2.12 11.81
CA GLY A 167 10.46 3.44 11.38
C GLY A 167 11.75 3.38 10.56
N ASP A 168 12.54 2.32 10.72
CA ASP A 168 13.76 2.05 9.94
C ASP A 168 13.51 1.34 8.59
N LEU A 169 12.24 1.18 8.19
CA LEU A 169 11.76 0.63 6.91
C LEU A 169 11.23 1.73 5.98
#